data_AF-A0A2U0HC10-F1
#
_entry.id   AF-A0A2U0HC10-F1
#
_cell.length_a   1.000
_cell.length_b   1.000
_cell.length_c   1.000
_cell.angle_alpha   90.00
_cell.angle_beta   90.00
_cell.angle_gamma   90.00
#
_symmetry.space_group_name_H-M   'P 1'
#
loop_
_entity.id
_entity.type
_entity.pdbx_description
1 polymer ?
#
loop_
_entity_poly.entity_id
_entity_poly.type
_entity_poly.pdbx_seq_one_letter_code
_entity_poly.pdbx_strand_id
1 'polypeptide(L)'
;MIRLPRLLAAGVVLAAVTGLSACAGTVSMDAAPNANDPACADVSVRLPQTIAGESRRWTDAQATGAWGDPSTILLTCGVAVPGPSTLSCETVEGVDWLVDGTDAPFYRFTTFGRTPAVEVYLDFDVVGSADTLRAVSPMLARQLAETGSVCTDRPATDG
;
A
#
# COMPACT_ATOMS: atom_id res chain seq x y z
N MET A 1 60.15 -30.93 29.88
CA MET A 1 59.40 -29.65 29.95
C MET A 1 59.13 -29.18 28.53
N ILE A 2 57.86 -28.89 28.28
CA ILE A 2 57.16 -28.63 27.01
C ILE A 2 57.76 -27.46 26.23
N ARG A 3 57.83 -27.54 24.88
CA ARG A 3 57.32 -26.50 23.93
C ARG A 3 56.95 -27.13 22.57
N LEU A 4 55.64 -27.26 22.37
CA LEU A 4 54.94 -27.69 21.15
C LEU A 4 55.15 -26.69 19.98
N PRO A 5 54.97 -27.14 18.72
CA PRO A 5 55.39 -26.42 17.52
C PRO A 5 54.44 -25.28 17.15
N ARG A 6 55.01 -24.25 16.51
CA ARG A 6 54.34 -23.12 15.88
C ARG A 6 53.50 -23.59 14.68
N LEU A 7 52.34 -24.19 14.91
CA LEU A 7 51.39 -24.57 13.86
C LEU A 7 49.98 -24.11 14.23
N LEU A 8 49.80 -22.81 14.44
CA LEU A 8 48.49 -22.21 14.64
C LEU A 8 48.48 -20.81 14.00
N ALA A 9 48.63 -20.73 12.69
CA ALA A 9 48.56 -19.47 11.93
C ALA A 9 47.78 -19.59 10.62
N ALA A 10 46.81 -20.51 10.54
CA ALA A 10 46.05 -20.75 9.30
C ALA A 10 44.52 -20.81 9.51
N GLY A 11 43.98 -20.29 10.61
CA GLY A 11 42.61 -20.63 11.02
C GLY A 11 41.62 -19.48 11.25
N VAL A 12 41.86 -18.23 10.82
CA VAL A 12 40.97 -17.10 11.20
C VAL A 12 40.72 -16.11 10.06
N VAL A 13 40.25 -16.58 8.89
CA VAL A 13 39.76 -15.64 7.84
C VAL A 13 38.32 -15.97 7.37
N LEU A 14 37.71 -17.07 7.81
CA LEU A 14 36.49 -17.58 7.16
C LEU A 14 35.14 -17.28 7.87
N ALA A 15 34.99 -16.23 8.67
CA ALA A 15 33.72 -16.05 9.40
C ALA A 15 33.23 -14.60 9.59
N ALA A 16 33.53 -13.70 8.65
CA ALA A 16 33.00 -12.33 8.66
C ALA A 16 32.01 -12.04 7.52
N VAL A 17 31.37 -13.08 6.96
CA VAL A 17 30.11 -12.89 6.22
C VAL A 17 28.98 -13.02 7.23
N THR A 18 28.95 -12.11 8.21
CA THR A 18 27.72 -11.83 8.94
C THR A 18 26.78 -11.24 7.90
N GLY A 19 25.87 -12.06 7.37
CA GLY A 19 24.78 -11.56 6.55
C GLY A 19 24.11 -10.44 7.33
N LEU A 20 24.19 -9.21 6.81
CA LEU A 20 23.28 -8.18 7.24
C LEU A 20 21.90 -8.71 6.88
N SER A 21 21.19 -9.27 7.85
CA SER A 21 19.74 -9.32 7.79
C SER A 21 19.31 -7.86 7.71
N ALA A 22 19.18 -7.35 6.49
CA ALA A 22 18.64 -6.03 6.25
C ALA A 22 17.24 -6.07 6.84
N CYS A 23 17.07 -5.41 7.99
CA CYS A 23 15.75 -5.13 8.52
C CYS A 23 14.95 -4.55 7.35
N ALA A 24 13.84 -5.21 6.97
CA ALA A 24 13.02 -4.77 5.85
C ALA A 24 12.78 -3.25 6.00
N GLY A 25 13.38 -2.47 5.09
CA GLY A 25 13.51 -1.03 5.28
C GLY A 25 12.14 -0.37 5.41
N THR A 26 12.03 0.61 6.30
CA THR A 26 10.86 1.48 6.38
C THR A 26 10.69 2.21 5.05
N VAL A 27 9.49 2.15 4.49
CA VAL A 27 9.12 2.84 3.25
C VAL A 27 8.86 4.29 3.60
N SER A 28 9.58 5.20 2.94
CA SER A 28 9.38 6.63 3.16
C SER A 28 8.17 7.12 2.39
N MET A 29 7.24 7.77 3.08
CA MET A 29 5.99 8.28 2.53
C MET A 29 5.66 9.65 3.12
N ASP A 30 4.71 10.36 2.51
CA ASP A 30 4.14 11.59 3.05
C ASP A 30 2.75 11.33 3.63
N ALA A 31 2.45 11.97 4.76
CA ALA A 31 1.10 11.94 5.31
C ALA A 31 0.17 12.83 4.47
N ALA A 32 -1.06 12.38 4.24
CA ALA A 32 -2.06 13.19 3.56
C ALA A 32 -2.57 14.35 4.44
N PRO A 33 -3.18 15.39 3.84
CA PRO A 33 -3.66 16.57 4.58
C PRO A 33 -4.62 16.24 5.74
N ASN A 34 -5.43 15.19 5.62
CA ASN A 34 -6.38 14.76 6.64
C ASN A 34 -5.99 13.41 7.27
N ALA A 35 -4.70 13.04 7.27
CA ALA A 35 -4.22 11.77 7.85
C ALA A 35 -4.51 11.62 9.35
N ASN A 36 -4.74 12.73 10.05
CA ASN A 36 -5.08 12.77 11.47
C ASN A 36 -6.57 12.55 11.77
N ASP A 37 -7.41 12.32 10.75
CA ASP A 37 -8.82 12.00 10.95
C ASP A 37 -8.95 10.67 11.75
N PRO A 38 -9.81 10.60 12.79
CA PRO A 38 -9.98 9.39 13.59
C PRO A 38 -10.33 8.14 12.77
N ALA A 39 -11.08 8.27 11.67
CA ALA A 39 -11.40 7.13 10.80
C ALA A 39 -10.15 6.57 10.11
N CYS A 40 -9.14 7.40 9.83
CA CYS A 40 -7.86 6.93 9.30
C CYS A 40 -7.04 6.14 10.33
N ALA A 41 -7.20 6.43 11.63
CA ALA A 41 -6.61 5.59 12.67
C ALA A 41 -7.26 4.19 12.67
N ASP A 42 -8.59 4.11 12.54
CA ASP A 42 -9.33 2.85 12.43
C ASP A 42 -8.95 2.05 11.18
N VAL A 43 -8.70 2.71 10.05
CA VAL A 43 -8.14 2.07 8.85
C VAL A 43 -6.73 1.52 9.14
N SER A 44 -5.86 2.33 9.74
CA SER A 44 -4.44 1.98 9.97
C SER A 44 -4.26 0.72 10.81
N VAL A 45 -5.09 0.54 11.85
CA VAL A 45 -5.00 -0.63 12.74
C VAL A 45 -5.61 -1.90 12.11
N ARG A 46 -6.33 -1.77 11.00
CA ARG A 46 -6.99 -2.88 10.28
C ARG A 46 -6.28 -3.27 8.98
N LEU A 47 -5.20 -2.57 8.62
CA LEU A 47 -4.44 -2.87 7.41
C LEU A 47 -3.97 -4.34 7.39
N PRO A 48 -4.19 -5.06 6.28
CA PRO A 48 -3.88 -6.47 6.18
C PRO A 48 -2.37 -6.70 6.15
N GLN A 49 -1.95 -7.85 6.67
CA GLN A 49 -0.53 -8.24 6.66
C GLN A 49 -0.03 -8.61 5.26
N THR A 50 -0.94 -8.97 4.35
CA THR A 50 -0.61 -9.39 2.98
C THR A 50 -1.68 -8.89 2.03
N ILE A 51 -1.28 -8.41 0.85
CA ILE A 51 -2.17 -8.06 -0.27
C ILE A 51 -1.56 -8.64 -1.55
N ALA A 52 -2.34 -9.36 -2.36
CA ALA A 52 -1.89 -9.93 -3.63
C ALA A 52 -0.56 -10.74 -3.53
N GLY A 53 -0.30 -11.39 -2.39
CA GLY A 53 0.95 -12.12 -2.12
C GLY A 53 2.09 -11.25 -1.56
N GLU A 54 1.97 -9.92 -1.61
CA GLU A 54 2.95 -8.96 -1.12
C GLU A 54 2.82 -8.75 0.39
N SER A 55 3.95 -8.85 1.10
CA SER A 55 4.01 -8.70 2.56
C SER A 55 4.03 -7.23 2.97
N ARG A 56 3.30 -6.90 4.04
CA ARG A 56 3.24 -5.55 4.59
C ARG A 56 4.60 -5.07 5.08
N ARG A 57 4.86 -3.79 4.91
CA ARG A 57 6.05 -3.07 5.40
C ARG A 57 5.67 -1.95 6.34
N TRP A 58 6.67 -1.53 7.12
CA TRP A 58 6.60 -0.32 7.92
C TRP A 58 6.71 0.90 7.02
N THR A 59 5.92 1.92 7.34
CA THR A 59 5.98 3.26 6.74
C THR A 59 6.33 4.28 7.82
N ASP A 60 6.87 5.43 7.44
CA ASP A 60 7.26 6.51 8.37
C ASP A 60 6.23 7.67 8.45
N ALA A 61 5.15 7.62 7.67
CA ALA A 61 4.06 8.59 7.67
C ALA A 61 2.78 8.07 8.34
N GLN A 62 2.01 8.98 8.94
CA GLN A 62 0.71 8.67 9.51
C GLN A 62 -0.30 8.24 8.45
N ALA A 63 -1.17 7.31 8.82
CA ALA A 63 -2.27 6.83 7.97
C ALA A 63 -1.85 6.29 6.60
N THR A 64 -0.65 5.68 6.55
CA THR A 64 -0.10 5.05 5.35
C THR A 64 0.11 3.55 5.53
N GLY A 65 0.19 2.83 4.40
CA GLY A 65 0.57 1.42 4.34
C GLY A 65 1.35 1.13 3.07
N ALA A 66 2.24 0.15 3.14
CA ALA A 66 3.02 -0.31 2.00
C ALA A 66 3.15 -1.83 2.01
N TRP A 67 3.19 -2.45 0.82
CA TRP A 67 3.40 -3.88 0.63
C TRP A 67 4.44 -4.13 -0.48
N GLY A 68 5.25 -5.17 -0.30
CA GLY A 68 6.23 -5.66 -1.29
C GLY A 68 7.65 -5.12 -1.15
N ASP A 69 8.64 -5.84 -1.72
CA ASP A 69 10.07 -5.48 -1.70
C ASP A 69 10.73 -5.60 -3.09
N PRO A 70 10.89 -4.48 -3.84
CA PRO A 70 10.49 -3.10 -3.52
C PRO A 70 8.97 -2.91 -3.43
N SER A 71 8.51 -1.82 -2.82
CA SER A 71 7.06 -1.62 -2.61
C SER A 71 6.29 -1.48 -3.92
N THR A 72 5.25 -2.30 -4.07
CA THR A 72 4.39 -2.39 -5.26
C THR A 72 2.99 -1.86 -5.00
N ILE A 73 2.59 -1.75 -3.73
CA ILE A 73 1.30 -1.21 -3.30
C ILE A 73 1.57 -0.21 -2.19
N LEU A 74 1.05 1.00 -2.35
CA LEU A 74 1.04 2.05 -1.35
C LEU A 74 -0.42 2.43 -1.06
N LEU A 75 -0.74 2.67 0.21
CA LEU A 75 -2.05 3.14 0.65
C LEU A 75 -1.86 4.41 1.47
N THR A 76 -2.68 5.42 1.20
CA THR A 76 -2.68 6.70 1.91
C THR A 76 -4.12 7.07 2.27
N CYS A 77 -4.43 7.20 3.56
CA CYS A 77 -5.73 7.66 4.04
C CYS A 77 -5.69 9.15 4.38
N GLY A 78 -6.79 9.86 4.08
CA GLY A 78 -6.92 11.29 4.38
C GLY A 78 -6.55 12.19 3.20
N VAL A 79 -6.53 11.66 1.97
CA VAL A 79 -6.36 12.47 0.76
C VAL A 79 -7.58 13.38 0.55
N ALA A 80 -7.48 14.34 -0.38
CA ALA A 80 -8.60 15.21 -0.71
C ALA A 80 -9.80 14.37 -1.20
N VAL A 81 -10.99 14.64 -0.64
CA VAL A 81 -12.22 13.95 -1.06
C VAL A 81 -12.54 14.35 -2.50
N PRO A 82 -12.58 13.41 -3.45
CA PRO A 82 -12.86 13.74 -4.84
C PRO A 82 -14.30 14.24 -5.03
N GLY A 83 -14.45 15.29 -5.83
CA GLY A 83 -15.75 15.69 -6.38
C GLY A 83 -16.12 14.84 -7.62
N PRO A 84 -17.21 15.19 -8.32
CA PRO A 84 -17.57 14.55 -9.59
C PRO A 84 -16.40 14.55 -10.57
N SER A 85 -16.17 13.41 -11.22
CA SER A 85 -14.99 13.16 -12.06
C SER A 85 -15.37 12.46 -13.36
N THR A 86 -14.55 12.64 -14.40
CA THR A 86 -14.64 11.93 -15.68
C THR A 86 -13.72 10.71 -15.75
N LEU A 87 -12.97 10.42 -14.68
CA LEU A 87 -12.15 9.21 -14.58
C LEU A 87 -13.05 7.96 -14.64
N SER A 88 -12.46 6.84 -15.06
CA SER A 88 -13.12 5.54 -14.93
C SER A 88 -13.46 5.30 -13.45
N CYS A 89 -14.62 4.71 -13.18
CA CYS A 89 -15.11 4.46 -11.83
C CYS A 89 -15.54 2.99 -11.73
N GLU A 90 -15.08 2.29 -10.71
CA GLU A 90 -15.43 0.88 -10.47
C GLU A 90 -15.81 0.64 -9.01
N THR A 91 -16.81 -0.21 -8.80
CA THR A 91 -17.25 -0.63 -7.46
C THR A 91 -16.62 -1.97 -7.11
N VAL A 92 -15.88 -2.02 -6.01
CA VAL A 92 -15.27 -3.25 -5.47
C VAL A 92 -15.68 -3.40 -4.01
N GLU A 93 -16.36 -4.50 -3.67
CA GLU A 93 -16.80 -4.81 -2.30
C GLU A 93 -17.54 -3.65 -1.59
N GLY A 94 -18.39 -2.91 -2.34
CA GLY A 94 -19.18 -1.79 -1.80
C GLY A 94 -18.39 -0.49 -1.60
N VAL A 95 -17.20 -0.38 -2.19
CA VAL A 95 -16.44 0.86 -2.27
C VAL A 95 -16.27 1.23 -3.73
N ASP A 96 -16.63 2.46 -4.05
CA ASP A 96 -16.42 3.04 -5.37
C ASP A 96 -15.01 3.62 -5.46
N TRP A 97 -14.34 3.40 -6.59
CA TRP A 97 -12.96 3.82 -6.83
C TRP A 97 -12.85 4.57 -8.14
N LEU A 98 -12.33 5.81 -8.09
CA LEU A 98 -11.86 6.51 -9.28
C LEU A 98 -10.51 5.93 -9.68
N VAL A 99 -10.37 5.59 -10.95
CA VAL A 99 -9.17 4.97 -11.53
C VAL A 99 -8.45 5.99 -12.40
N ASP A 100 -7.25 6.38 -11.99
CA ASP A 100 -6.32 7.21 -12.75
C ASP A 100 -5.11 6.37 -13.18
N GLY A 101 -4.99 6.16 -14.49
CA GLY A 101 -3.89 5.42 -15.13
C GLY A 101 -2.96 6.31 -15.93
N THR A 102 -2.92 7.61 -15.66
CA THR A 102 -2.06 8.56 -16.39
C THR A 102 -0.56 8.30 -16.19
N ASP A 103 -0.19 7.59 -15.11
CA ASP A 103 1.19 7.24 -14.74
C ASP A 103 1.53 5.76 -15.02
N ALA A 104 0.84 5.13 -15.98
CA ALA A 104 1.05 3.73 -16.33
C ALA A 104 2.57 3.41 -16.54
N PRO A 105 3.09 2.30 -15.97
CA PRO A 105 2.35 1.14 -15.44
C PRO A 105 1.80 1.29 -14.02
N PHE A 106 2.00 2.44 -13.37
CA PHE A 106 1.42 2.70 -12.05
C PHE A 106 0.02 3.29 -12.15
N TYR A 107 -0.86 2.84 -11.26
CA TYR A 107 -2.25 3.26 -11.22
C TYR A 107 -2.62 3.77 -9.84
N ARG A 108 -3.47 4.80 -9.82
CA ARG A 108 -4.01 5.43 -8.62
C ARG A 108 -5.50 5.16 -8.54
N PHE A 109 -5.91 4.61 -7.41
CA PHE A 109 -7.29 4.30 -7.08
C PHE A 109 -7.69 5.15 -5.88
N THR A 110 -8.61 6.08 -6.05
CA THR A 110 -9.09 6.93 -4.95
C THR A 110 -10.54 6.61 -4.63
N THR A 111 -10.86 6.35 -3.37
CA THR A 111 -12.24 6.07 -2.96
C THR A 111 -13.16 7.23 -3.32
N PHE A 112 -14.24 6.95 -4.02
CA PHE A 112 -15.32 7.87 -4.33
C PHE A 112 -16.47 7.69 -3.34
N GLY A 113 -17.19 8.77 -3.03
CA GLY A 113 -18.36 8.67 -2.15
C GLY A 113 -18.05 8.44 -0.68
N ARG A 114 -16.79 8.61 -0.24
CA ARG A 114 -16.37 8.36 1.15
C ARG A 114 -15.56 9.51 1.74
N THR A 115 -15.65 9.68 3.05
CA THR A 115 -14.89 10.67 3.81
C THR A 115 -14.35 10.08 5.12
N PRO A 116 -13.04 10.25 5.43
CA PRO A 116 -11.97 10.70 4.53
C PRO A 116 -11.80 9.82 3.29
N ALA A 117 -11.19 10.36 2.23
CA ALA A 117 -10.84 9.56 1.06
C ALA A 117 -9.54 8.78 1.29
N VAL A 118 -9.48 7.58 0.72
CA VAL A 118 -8.30 6.73 0.71
C VAL A 118 -7.82 6.56 -0.72
N GLU A 119 -6.51 6.58 -0.88
CA GLU A 119 -5.83 6.32 -2.14
C GLU A 119 -5.03 5.03 -2.04
N VAL A 120 -5.07 4.22 -3.10
CA VAL A 120 -4.19 3.10 -3.34
C VAL A 120 -3.41 3.38 -4.62
N TYR A 121 -2.08 3.36 -4.52
CA TYR A 121 -1.18 3.51 -5.65
C TYR A 121 -0.41 2.22 -5.85
N LEU A 122 -0.50 1.60 -7.03
CA LEU A 122 0.07 0.28 -7.28
C LEU A 122 0.74 0.16 -8.63
N ASP A 123 1.70 -0.76 -8.73
CA ASP A 123 2.34 -1.18 -9.98
C ASP A 123 1.53 -2.31 -10.63
N PHE A 124 0.86 -2.00 -11.75
CA PHE A 124 -0.05 -2.94 -12.42
C PHE A 124 0.71 -4.06 -13.16
N ASP A 125 2.02 -3.91 -13.41
CA ASP A 125 2.84 -4.96 -14.01
C ASP A 125 3.18 -6.07 -13.00
N VAL A 126 3.03 -5.79 -11.68
CA VAL A 126 3.38 -6.72 -10.61
C VAL A 126 2.15 -7.27 -9.88
N VAL A 127 1.14 -6.45 -9.62
CA VAL A 127 -0.07 -6.84 -8.86
C VAL A 127 -1.35 -6.42 -9.57
N GLY A 128 -2.39 -7.25 -9.47
CA GLY A 128 -3.71 -6.92 -10.01
C GLY A 128 -4.50 -5.98 -9.09
N SER A 129 -5.15 -4.96 -9.66
CA SER A 129 -6.05 -4.07 -8.89
C SER A 129 -7.18 -4.83 -8.22
N ALA A 130 -7.78 -5.82 -8.88
CA ALA A 130 -8.94 -6.54 -8.35
C ALA A 130 -8.64 -7.23 -7.01
N ASP A 131 -7.50 -7.92 -6.88
CA ASP A 131 -7.10 -8.56 -5.63
C ASP A 131 -6.71 -7.51 -4.57
N THR A 132 -6.04 -6.45 -4.98
CA THR A 132 -5.63 -5.35 -4.11
C THR A 132 -6.83 -4.63 -3.49
N LEU A 133 -7.77 -4.19 -4.32
CA LEU A 133 -8.97 -3.48 -3.89
C LEU A 133 -9.91 -4.40 -3.09
N ARG A 134 -10.05 -5.68 -3.44
CA ARG A 134 -10.83 -6.65 -2.64
C ARG A 134 -10.25 -6.83 -1.23
N ALA A 135 -8.94 -6.72 -1.06
CA ALA A 135 -8.30 -6.86 0.26
C ALA A 135 -8.58 -5.68 1.20
N VAL A 136 -8.73 -4.46 0.66
CA VAL A 136 -8.88 -3.24 1.47
C VAL A 136 -10.33 -2.75 1.54
N SER A 137 -11.10 -2.86 0.47
CA SER A 137 -12.45 -2.29 0.36
C SER A 137 -13.39 -2.70 1.49
N PRO A 138 -13.45 -3.98 1.94
CA PRO A 138 -14.35 -4.38 3.03
C PRO A 138 -14.09 -3.67 4.37
N MET A 139 -12.84 -3.26 4.64
CA MET A 139 -12.54 -2.50 5.86
C MET A 139 -12.92 -1.03 5.68
N LEU A 140 -12.60 -0.45 4.51
CA LEU A 140 -12.93 0.94 4.19
C LEU A 140 -14.44 1.16 4.17
N ALA A 141 -15.20 0.20 3.64
CA ALA A 141 -16.65 0.22 3.63
C ALA A 141 -17.27 0.37 5.03
N ARG A 142 -16.64 -0.23 6.04
CA ARG A 142 -17.12 -0.22 7.42
C ARG A 142 -16.63 0.98 8.23
N GLN A 143 -15.42 1.47 7.94
CA GLN A 143 -14.79 2.51 8.77
C GLN A 143 -15.05 3.93 8.25
N LEU A 144 -15.27 4.10 6.95
CA LEU A 144 -15.39 5.42 6.34
C LEU A 144 -16.86 5.78 6.10
N ALA A 145 -17.22 7.02 6.45
CA ALA A 145 -18.57 7.53 6.24
C ALA A 145 -18.86 7.73 4.75
N GLU A 146 -20.09 7.44 4.33
CA GLU A 146 -20.55 7.68 2.96
C GLU A 146 -20.99 9.14 2.79
N THR A 147 -20.68 9.72 1.62
CA THR A 147 -21.04 11.10 1.26
C THR A 147 -22.21 11.18 0.28
N GLY A 148 -22.71 10.03 -0.19
CA GLY A 148 -23.82 9.91 -1.14
C GLY A 148 -23.42 10.07 -2.62
N SER A 149 -22.15 10.29 -2.93
CA SER A 149 -21.65 10.20 -4.31
C SER A 149 -21.40 8.73 -4.67
N VAL A 150 -21.71 8.33 -5.90
CA VAL A 150 -21.56 6.94 -6.36
C VAL A 150 -21.04 6.90 -7.80
N CYS A 151 -20.36 5.80 -8.17
CA CYS A 151 -20.06 5.53 -9.56
C CYS A 151 -21.37 5.51 -10.37
N THR A 152 -21.38 6.23 -11.48
CA THR A 152 -22.47 6.17 -12.46
C THR A 152 -22.05 5.31 -13.64
N ASP A 153 -22.99 4.59 -14.24
CA ASP A 153 -22.73 3.87 -15.49
C ASP A 153 -22.10 4.81 -16.52
N ARG A 154 -21.04 4.33 -17.18
CA ARG A 154 -20.50 5.04 -18.34
C ARG A 154 -21.60 5.09 -19.41
N PRO A 155 -21.95 6.26 -19.97
CA PRO A 155 -22.89 6.31 -21.08
C PRO A 155 -22.38 5.37 -22.18
N ALA A 156 -23.22 4.46 -22.65
CA ALA A 156 -22.88 3.61 -23.77
C ALA A 156 -22.49 4.52 -24.95
N THR A 157 -21.28 4.34 -25.47
CA THR A 157 -20.92 4.98 -26.73
C THR A 157 -21.70 4.27 -27.83
N ASP A 158 -22.77 4.89 -28.31
CA ASP A 158 -23.44 4.47 -29.54
C ASP A 158 -22.37 4.45 -30.65
N GLY A 159 -22.17 3.27 -31.25
CA GLY A 159 -21.14 2.99 -32.26
C GLY A 159 -21.44 3.57 -33.64
#